data_AF-A0AAP0RHG3-F1
#
_entry.id   AF-A0AAP0RHG3-F1
#
_cell.length_a   1.000
_cell.length_b   1.000
_cell.length_c   1.000
_cell.angle_alpha   90.00
_cell.angle_beta   90.00
_cell.angle_gamma   90.00
#
_symmetry.space_group_name_H-M   'P 1'
#
loop_
_entity.id
_entity.type
_entity.pdbx_description
1 polymer ?
#
loop_
_entity_poly.entity_id
_entity_poly.type
_entity_poly.pdbx_seq_one_letter_code
_entity_poly.pdbx_strand_id
1 'polypeptide(L)'
;MANSTNNDAPNQLLTFDFLTKKPYDPPSWASHLNPIPSHVFSLGHLPTPIHKWNLPNLPKNTEVWLKRDDLSGMQLSGNKVRKLEFLMADAIQQGADCIITIGGIQSNHCRATAVAAKYLNLDCYLILRTSKVLVDKDPGLTGIF
;
A
#
# COMPACT_ATOMS: atom_id res chain seq x y z
N MET A 1 -44.34 -23.47 -26.13
CA MET A 1 -44.42 -23.15 -24.69
C MET A 1 -43.06 -22.61 -24.29
N ALA A 2 -43.06 -21.39 -23.76
CA ALA A 2 -41.87 -20.66 -23.36
C ALA A 2 -41.15 -21.37 -22.20
N ASN A 3 -39.83 -21.24 -22.15
CA ASN A 3 -39.12 -20.82 -20.94
C ASN A 3 -37.75 -20.26 -21.32
N SER A 4 -37.74 -18.95 -21.51
CA SER A 4 -36.59 -18.10 -21.23
C SER A 4 -36.36 -18.05 -19.72
N THR A 5 -35.12 -18.19 -19.28
CA THR A 5 -34.54 -17.24 -18.31
C THR A 5 -33.03 -17.25 -18.49
N ASN A 6 -32.55 -16.13 -19.00
CA ASN A 6 -31.17 -15.67 -19.02
C ASN A 6 -30.51 -15.86 -17.64
N ASN A 7 -29.27 -16.34 -17.64
CA ASN A 7 -28.30 -16.05 -16.59
C ASN A 7 -27.02 -15.55 -17.25
N ASP A 8 -27.16 -14.53 -18.10
CA ASP A 8 -26.04 -13.64 -18.43
C ASP A 8 -25.85 -12.70 -17.24
N ALA A 9 -25.23 -13.22 -16.18
CA ALA A 9 -24.65 -12.35 -15.17
C ALA A 9 -23.61 -11.48 -15.87
N PRO A 10 -23.70 -10.14 -15.82
CA PRO A 10 -22.66 -9.32 -16.40
C PRO A 10 -21.37 -9.67 -15.67
N ASN A 11 -20.39 -10.17 -16.42
CA ASN A 11 -18.99 -10.15 -16.02
C ASN A 11 -18.68 -8.68 -15.70
N GLN A 12 -18.84 -8.29 -14.44
CA GLN A 12 -18.29 -7.05 -13.94
C GLN A 12 -16.78 -7.19 -14.10
N LEU A 13 -16.28 -6.72 -15.23
CA LEU A 13 -14.88 -6.35 -15.38
C LEU A 13 -14.56 -5.50 -14.15
N LEU A 14 -13.76 -6.06 -13.25
CA LEU A 14 -13.23 -5.34 -12.09
C LEU A 14 -12.51 -4.12 -12.65
N THR A 15 -13.16 -2.98 -12.71
CA THR A 15 -12.53 -1.70 -13.01
C THR A 15 -11.60 -1.42 -11.85
N PHE A 16 -10.32 -1.72 -12.07
CA PHE A 16 -9.26 -1.39 -11.12
C PHE A 16 -9.08 0.12 -11.14
N ASP A 17 -9.83 0.81 -10.28
CA ASP A 17 -9.72 2.24 -10.09
C ASP A 17 -8.44 2.55 -9.30
N PHE A 18 -7.30 2.62 -10.01
CA PHE A 18 -6.00 3.02 -9.48
C PHE A 18 -5.91 4.55 -9.36
N LEU A 19 -5.27 5.05 -8.31
CA LEU A 19 -5.13 6.49 -7.97
C LEU A 19 -6.45 7.25 -7.74
N THR A 20 -7.54 6.54 -7.51
CA THR A 20 -8.82 7.18 -7.17
C THR A 20 -9.01 7.27 -5.66
N LYS A 21 -9.58 8.39 -5.19
CA LYS A 21 -10.09 8.52 -3.83
C LYS A 21 -11.39 7.72 -3.70
N LYS A 22 -11.48 6.87 -2.67
CA LYS A 22 -12.65 6.03 -2.37
C LYS A 22 -13.10 6.27 -0.92
N PRO A 23 -14.41 6.21 -0.63
CA PRO A 23 -14.88 6.21 0.76
C PRO A 23 -14.34 4.97 1.48
N TYR A 24 -14.05 5.12 2.78
CA TYR A 24 -13.63 4.01 3.63
C TYR A 24 -14.74 3.69 4.63
N ASP A 25 -15.19 2.44 4.61
CA ASP A 25 -16.10 1.88 5.61
C ASP A 25 -15.30 0.92 6.50
N PRO A 26 -15.12 1.22 7.80
CA PRO A 26 -14.38 0.35 8.69
C PRO A 26 -15.13 -0.96 8.91
N PRO A 27 -14.44 -2.11 8.94
CA PRO A 27 -15.09 -3.35 9.34
C PRO A 27 -15.59 -3.26 10.79
N SER A 28 -16.60 -4.06 11.14
CA SER A 28 -17.27 -4.01 12.45
C SER A 28 -16.31 -4.02 13.63
N TRP A 29 -15.23 -4.80 13.56
CA TRP A 29 -14.21 -4.87 14.61
C TRP A 29 -13.36 -3.60 14.74
N ALA A 30 -13.30 -2.74 13.73
CA ALA A 30 -12.55 -1.49 13.71
C ALA A 30 -13.44 -0.25 13.92
N SER A 31 -14.75 -0.42 14.03
CA SER A 31 -15.72 0.69 14.15
C SER A 31 -15.55 1.55 15.41
N HIS A 32 -14.84 1.03 16.42
CA HIS A 32 -14.55 1.73 17.68
C HIS A 32 -13.30 2.63 17.62
N LEU A 33 -12.53 2.60 16.52
CA LEU A 33 -11.34 3.44 16.37
C LEU A 33 -11.76 4.92 16.26
N ASN A 34 -10.93 5.82 16.78
CA ASN A 34 -11.16 7.26 16.67
C ASN A 34 -9.81 7.99 16.50
N PRO A 35 -9.60 8.77 15.42
CA PRO A 35 -10.53 9.03 14.32
C PRO A 35 -10.66 7.85 13.33
N ILE A 36 -11.82 7.74 12.69
CA ILE A 36 -12.02 6.85 11.54
C ILE A 36 -11.76 7.67 10.26
N PRO A 37 -10.82 7.24 9.40
CA PRO A 37 -10.62 7.87 8.10
C PRO A 37 -11.90 7.81 7.27
N SER A 38 -12.32 8.91 6.67
CA SER A 38 -13.51 8.92 5.80
C SER A 38 -13.22 8.34 4.41
N HIS A 39 -11.96 8.38 3.97
CA HIS A 39 -11.54 8.01 2.63
C HIS A 39 -10.16 7.36 2.62
N VAL A 40 -9.88 6.68 1.52
CA VAL A 40 -8.56 6.13 1.15
C VAL A 40 -8.24 6.49 -0.29
N PHE A 41 -6.95 6.53 -0.65
CA PHE A 41 -6.52 6.49 -2.04
C PHE A 41 -6.20 5.06 -2.45
N SER A 42 -6.73 4.61 -3.59
CA SER A 42 -6.42 3.28 -4.13
C SER A 42 -5.02 3.29 -4.74
N LEU A 43 -4.03 2.90 -3.93
CA LEU A 43 -2.61 2.90 -4.31
C LEU A 43 -2.06 1.49 -4.55
N GLY A 44 -2.80 0.45 -4.17
CA GLY A 44 -2.39 -0.94 -4.36
C GLY A 44 -3.47 -1.82 -4.99
N HIS A 45 -3.03 -2.95 -5.55
CA HIS A 45 -3.90 -4.03 -6.02
C HIS A 45 -4.29 -4.90 -4.83
N LEU A 46 -5.50 -4.67 -4.31
CA LEU A 46 -6.07 -5.37 -3.17
C LEU A 46 -7.39 -6.07 -3.59
N PRO A 47 -7.74 -7.22 -2.98
CA PRO A 47 -6.97 -7.95 -1.96
C PRO A 47 -5.80 -8.75 -2.57
N THR A 48 -4.66 -8.75 -1.88
CA THR A 48 -3.52 -9.63 -2.24
C THR A 48 -3.81 -11.09 -1.89
N PRO A 49 -3.26 -12.07 -2.62
CA PRO A 49 -3.59 -13.47 -2.40
C PRO A 49 -3.01 -14.03 -1.09
N ILE A 50 -3.61 -15.12 -0.61
CA ILE A 50 -3.08 -15.93 0.50
C ILE A 50 -2.73 -17.31 -0.07
N HIS A 51 -1.46 -17.71 0.02
CA HIS A 51 -0.98 -18.99 -0.53
C HIS A 51 -0.67 -19.97 0.60
N LYS A 52 -1.12 -21.22 0.45
CA LYS A 52 -0.63 -22.32 1.29
C LYS A 52 0.81 -22.64 0.88
N TRP A 53 1.71 -22.74 1.85
CA TRP A 53 3.11 -23.11 1.62
C TRP A 53 3.39 -24.49 2.21
N ASN A 54 3.63 -25.44 1.31
CA ASN A 54 4.01 -26.80 1.66
C ASN A 54 5.52 -26.83 1.96
N LEU A 55 5.90 -26.57 3.21
CA LEU A 55 7.29 -26.68 3.66
C LEU A 55 7.61 -28.14 4.04
N PRO A 56 8.83 -28.64 3.73
CA PRO A 56 9.25 -29.94 4.21
C PRO A 56 9.39 -29.94 5.73
N ASN A 57 9.15 -31.09 6.38
CA ASN A 57 9.34 -31.31 7.81
C ASN A 57 8.46 -30.45 8.76
N LEU A 58 7.25 -30.07 8.33
CA LEU A 58 6.29 -29.45 9.23
C LEU A 58 5.79 -30.44 10.31
N PRO A 59 5.54 -29.98 11.55
CA PRO A 59 4.90 -30.80 12.58
C PRO A 59 3.53 -31.33 12.11
N LYS A 60 3.10 -32.46 12.67
CA LYS A 60 1.77 -33.03 12.36
C LYS A 60 0.68 -31.99 12.63
N ASN A 61 -0.31 -31.94 11.75
CA ASN A 61 -1.45 -31.02 11.80
C ASN A 61 -1.07 -29.52 11.79
N THR A 62 0.10 -29.17 11.25
CA THR A 62 0.52 -27.76 11.07
C THR A 62 0.40 -27.35 9.62
N GLU A 63 -0.25 -26.23 9.36
CA GLU A 63 -0.33 -25.60 8.04
C GLU A 63 0.32 -24.23 8.05
N VAL A 64 1.05 -23.90 6.99
CA VAL A 64 1.65 -22.57 6.80
C VAL A 64 0.96 -21.88 5.64
N TRP A 65 0.51 -20.65 5.89
CA TRP A 65 -0.16 -19.79 4.93
C TRP A 65 0.56 -18.44 4.84
N LEU A 66 0.64 -17.89 3.63
CA LEU A 66 1.37 -16.66 3.33
C LEU A 66 0.48 -15.62 2.72
N LYS A 67 0.35 -14.48 3.41
CA LYS A 67 -0.25 -13.28 2.85
C LYS A 67 0.76 -12.58 1.92
N ARG A 68 0.49 -12.59 0.62
CA ARG A 68 1.40 -12.07 -0.42
C ARG A 68 1.26 -10.56 -0.63
N ASP A 69 1.49 -9.80 0.43
CA ASP A 69 1.44 -8.33 0.38
C ASP A 69 2.52 -7.69 -0.50
N ASP A 70 3.53 -8.46 -0.89
CA ASP A 70 4.51 -8.10 -1.92
C ASP A 70 3.89 -7.94 -3.31
N LEU A 71 2.72 -8.55 -3.56
CA LEU A 71 1.99 -8.46 -4.84
C LEU A 71 0.98 -7.31 -4.90
N SER A 72 1.17 -6.26 -4.09
CA SER A 72 0.27 -5.11 -4.02
C SER A 72 0.37 -4.14 -5.21
N GLY A 73 1.14 -4.43 -6.25
CA GLY A 73 1.16 -3.67 -7.51
C GLY A 73 1.96 -2.35 -7.49
N MET A 74 2.19 -1.74 -6.32
CA MET A 74 3.11 -0.60 -6.20
C MET A 74 4.55 -1.12 -6.13
N GLN A 75 5.36 -0.79 -7.13
CA GLN A 75 6.73 -1.29 -7.35
C GLN A 75 7.51 -1.38 -6.02
N LEU A 76 7.68 -2.62 -5.53
CA LEU A 76 8.50 -2.99 -4.38
C LEU A 76 8.10 -2.38 -3.02
N SER A 77 6.83 -2.01 -2.82
CA SER A 77 6.38 -1.34 -1.58
C SER A 77 5.87 -2.32 -0.50
N GLY A 78 5.32 -3.46 -0.91
CA GLY A 78 4.85 -4.49 0.02
C GLY A 78 3.71 -4.00 0.90
N ASN A 79 3.76 -4.32 2.20
CA ASN A 79 2.72 -3.95 3.17
C ASN A 79 2.58 -2.44 3.41
N LYS A 80 3.57 -1.62 3.05
CA LYS A 80 3.58 -0.17 3.34
C LYS A 80 2.51 0.57 2.55
N VAL A 81 2.13 0.05 1.37
CA VAL A 81 1.02 0.59 0.57
C VAL A 81 -0.25 0.71 1.39
N ARG A 82 -0.60 -0.33 2.16
CA ARG A 82 -1.87 -0.37 2.92
C ARG A 82 -2.04 0.80 3.87
N LYS A 83 -0.96 1.23 4.53
CA LYS A 83 -1.01 2.40 5.43
C LYS A 83 -1.03 3.70 4.63
N LEU A 84 -0.27 3.75 3.54
CA LEU A 84 -0.16 4.95 2.71
C LEU A 84 -1.49 5.34 2.06
N GLU A 85 -2.36 4.38 1.73
CA GLU A 85 -3.71 4.68 1.22
C GLU A 85 -4.49 5.63 2.13
N PHE A 86 -4.37 5.47 3.45
CA PHE A 86 -4.99 6.33 4.45
C PHE A 86 -4.22 7.63 4.67
N LEU A 87 -2.89 7.54 4.84
CA LEU A 87 -2.05 8.70 5.12
C LEU A 87 -2.08 9.73 3.99
N MET A 88 -2.09 9.25 2.74
CA MET A 88 -2.16 10.11 1.58
C MET A 88 -3.54 10.74 1.41
N ALA A 89 -4.61 10.01 1.74
CA ALA A 89 -5.97 10.57 1.72
C ALA A 89 -6.13 11.70 2.73
N ASP A 90 -5.57 11.52 3.92
CA ASP A 90 -5.55 12.52 4.98
C ASP A 90 -4.69 13.75 4.60
N ALA A 91 -3.48 13.54 4.07
CA ALA A 91 -2.61 14.62 3.62
C ALA A 91 -3.28 15.50 2.54
N ILE A 92 -3.92 14.88 1.54
CA ILE A 92 -4.68 15.61 0.51
C ILE A 92 -5.89 16.33 1.13
N GLN A 93 -6.58 15.72 2.09
CA GLN A 93 -7.70 16.36 2.78
C GLN A 93 -7.27 17.60 3.57
N GLN A 94 -6.07 17.57 4.16
CA GLN A 94 -5.49 18.70 4.88
C GLN A 94 -4.89 19.78 3.95
N GLY A 95 -4.88 19.56 2.63
CA GLY A 95 -4.29 20.49 1.67
C GLY A 95 -2.77 20.53 1.74
N ALA A 96 -2.13 19.45 2.17
CA ALA A 96 -0.67 19.34 2.18
C ALA A 96 -0.12 19.44 0.74
N ASP A 97 1.05 20.07 0.60
CA ASP A 97 1.81 20.17 -0.65
C ASP A 97 2.97 19.18 -0.71
N CYS A 98 3.40 18.65 0.44
CA CYS A 98 4.52 17.75 0.56
C CYS A 98 4.34 16.66 1.63
N ILE A 99 5.09 15.57 1.49
CA ILE A 99 5.16 14.45 2.43
C ILE A 99 6.60 14.28 2.90
N ILE A 100 6.80 14.31 4.22
CA ILE A 100 8.10 14.07 4.84
C ILE A 100 8.08 12.72 5.56
N THR A 101 9.09 11.86 5.32
CA THR A 101 9.25 10.61 6.07
C THR A 101 10.72 10.28 6.35
N ILE A 102 10.96 9.35 7.26
CA ILE A 102 12.29 8.94 7.71
C ILE A 102 12.48 7.42 7.58
N GLY A 103 13.68 6.99 7.23
CA GLY A 103 14.03 5.58 7.12
C GLY A 103 15.53 5.35 7.06
N GLY A 104 15.96 4.11 6.81
CA GLY A 104 17.34 3.82 6.40
C GLY A 104 17.50 3.99 4.88
N ILE A 105 18.75 3.96 4.38
CA ILE A 105 19.05 4.10 2.94
C ILE A 105 18.22 3.17 2.06
N GLN A 106 18.02 1.91 2.48
CA GLN A 106 17.28 0.90 1.71
C GLN A 106 15.82 0.75 2.18
N SER A 107 15.22 1.81 2.72
CA SER A 107 13.87 1.76 3.29
C SER A 107 12.80 1.55 2.23
N ASN A 108 12.14 0.39 2.25
CA ASN A 108 10.94 0.12 1.45
C ASN A 108 9.83 1.16 1.72
N HIS A 109 9.72 1.67 2.95
CA HIS A 109 8.74 2.70 3.29
C HIS A 109 9.07 4.04 2.61
N CYS A 110 10.32 4.48 2.65
CA CYS A 110 10.72 5.74 1.99
C CYS A 110 10.47 5.68 0.48
N ARG A 111 10.85 4.56 -0.15
CA ARG A 111 10.57 4.33 -1.58
C ARG A 111 9.07 4.35 -1.87
N ALA A 112 8.27 3.65 -1.09
CA ALA A 112 6.82 3.62 -1.22
C ALA A 112 6.18 5.01 -1.09
N THR A 113 6.61 5.77 -0.08
CA THR A 113 6.10 7.11 0.20
C THR A 113 6.43 8.07 -0.94
N ALA A 114 7.67 8.03 -1.46
CA ALA A 114 8.08 8.87 -2.58
C ALA A 114 7.23 8.58 -3.84
N VAL A 115 7.02 7.31 -4.16
CA VAL A 115 6.18 6.90 -5.30
C VAL A 115 4.73 7.36 -5.11
N ALA A 116 4.15 7.13 -3.93
CA ALA A 116 2.78 7.53 -3.64
C ALA A 116 2.60 9.07 -3.65
N ALA A 117 3.55 9.83 -3.11
CA ALA A 117 3.53 11.29 -3.15
C ALA A 117 3.55 11.80 -4.60
N LYS A 118 4.42 11.26 -5.46
CA LYS A 118 4.51 11.68 -6.86
C LYS A 118 3.27 11.30 -7.67
N TYR A 119 2.65 10.15 -7.41
CA TYR A 119 1.36 9.82 -8.03
C TYR A 119 0.25 10.82 -7.71
N LEU A 120 0.30 11.44 -6.53
CA LEU A 120 -0.69 12.41 -6.06
C LEU A 120 -0.24 13.85 -6.27
N ASN A 121 0.82 14.07 -7.05
CA ASN A 121 1.39 15.38 -7.34
C ASN A 121 1.79 16.18 -6.09
N LEU A 122 2.34 15.48 -5.09
CA LEU A 122 2.93 16.05 -3.88
C LEU A 122 4.46 16.02 -3.97
N ASP A 123 5.10 16.97 -3.30
CA ASP A 123 6.54 16.88 -3.03
C ASP A 123 6.83 15.82 -1.97
N CYS A 124 8.04 15.27 -2.00
CA CYS A 124 8.47 14.28 -1.03
C CYS A 124 9.85 14.62 -0.51
N TYR A 125 10.03 14.54 0.81
CA TYR A 125 11.33 14.73 1.45
C TYR A 125 11.65 13.50 2.30
N LEU A 126 12.80 12.89 2.03
CA LEU A 126 13.24 11.68 2.70
C LEU A 126 14.41 11.98 3.64
N ILE A 127 14.23 11.71 4.92
CA ILE A 127 15.33 11.71 5.88
C ILE A 127 15.90 10.30 5.94
N LEU A 128 17.09 10.09 5.36
CA LEU A 128 17.73 8.77 5.29
C LEU A 128 18.85 8.66 6.34
N ARG A 129 18.66 7.77 7.31
CA ARG A 129 19.64 7.47 8.34
C ARG A 129 20.70 6.52 7.80
N THR A 130 21.96 6.87 8.01
CA THR A 130 23.13 6.08 7.65
C THR A 130 24.29 6.34 8.62
N SER A 131 25.33 5.50 8.57
CA SER A 131 26.54 5.73 9.35
C SER A 131 27.37 6.86 8.72
N LYS A 132 28.05 7.66 9.56
CA LYS A 132 28.88 8.80 9.13
C LYS A 132 29.93 8.40 8.09
N VAL A 133 30.50 7.19 8.24
CA VAL A 133 31.50 6.59 7.34
C VAL A 133 30.99 6.39 5.91
N LEU A 134 29.68 6.18 5.73
CA LEU A 134 29.08 5.99 4.41
C LEU A 134 28.71 7.32 3.74
N VAL A 135 28.35 8.34 4.52
CA VAL A 135 28.06 9.70 4.00
C VAL A 135 29.30 10.33 3.39
N ASP A 136 30.45 10.18 4.07
CA ASP A 136 31.71 10.77 3.62
C ASP A 136 32.27 10.08 2.36
N LYS A 137 31.78 8.88 2.02
CA LYS A 137 32.21 8.10 0.84
C LYS A 137 31.32 8.26 -0.39
N ASP A 138 30.08 8.72 -0.22
CA ASP A 138 29.13 8.95 -1.32
C ASP A 138 28.34 10.24 -1.09
N PRO A 139 28.79 11.38 -1.65
CA PRO A 139 28.11 12.66 -1.53
C PRO A 139 26.74 12.69 -2.23
N GLY A 140 26.36 11.67 -3.01
CA GLY A 140 25.00 11.52 -3.53
C GLY A 140 23.95 11.25 -2.45
N LEU A 141 24.37 10.87 -1.24
CA LEU A 141 23.50 10.63 -0.08
C LEU A 141 23.03 11.91 0.63
N THR A 142 23.43 13.10 0.17
CA THR A 142 23.02 14.41 0.73
C THR A 142 22.07 15.20 -0.18
N GLY A 143 21.55 14.61 -1.26
CA GLY A 143 20.60 15.23 -2.18
C GLY A 143 19.12 15.17 -1.75
N ILE A 144 18.32 16.12 -2.24
CA ILE A 144 16.85 16.10 -2.17
C ILE A 144 16.37 15.12 -3.26
N PHE A 145 15.60 14.09 -2.87
CA PHE A 145 15.01 13.09 -3.77
C PHE A 145 13.55 13.42 -4.09
#